data_AF-A0A519QMD0-F1
#
_entry.id   AF-A0A519QMD0-F1
#
_cell.length_a   1.000
_cell.length_b   1.000
_cell.length_c   1.000
_cell.angle_alpha   90.00
_cell.angle_beta   90.00
_cell.angle_gamma   90.00
#
_symmetry.space_group_name_H-M   'P 1'
#
loop_
_entity.id
_entity.type
_entity.pdbx_description
1 polymer ?
#
loop_
_entity_poly.entity_id
_entity_poly.type
_entity_poly.pdbx_seq_one_letter_code
_entity_poly.pdbx_strand_id
1 'polypeptide(L)'
;RELGIINVGGKGTVSVDGEVFELNKKEALYVGSGAKEVIFSSSEENPALFYINSAPAHAHFPNKKVTKENAEIVHLGEDKYANKRIINKLIVNSVVETCQLQMGLTELLPGNIWNTMPSHTHNRRMEAYFYFDLEEGQTICHFMGEPQNTRHIFMQNHQAVLSPEWSIHSGAGTANYSFIWGMAGENLDYSDMDICPPNELR
;
A
#
# COMPACT_ATOMS: atom_id res chain seq x y z
N ARG A 1 19.27 -4.22 -0.27
CA ARG A 1 17.90 -3.67 -0.22
C ARG A 1 16.96 -4.69 -0.83
N GLU A 2 15.74 -4.78 -0.34
CA GLU A 2 14.64 -5.49 -1.00
C GLU A 2 13.72 -4.47 -1.68
N LEU A 3 12.88 -4.94 -2.60
CA LEU A 3 12.01 -4.11 -3.43
C LEU A 3 10.65 -4.79 -3.60
N GLY A 4 9.59 -4.06 -3.31
CA GLY A 4 8.22 -4.45 -3.61
C GLY A 4 7.67 -3.57 -4.72
N ILE A 5 7.04 -4.20 -5.70
CA ILE A 5 6.50 -3.56 -6.91
C ILE A 5 5.02 -3.93 -6.98
N ILE A 6 4.14 -2.95 -7.18
CA ILE A 6 2.72 -3.19 -7.47
C ILE A 6 2.36 -2.38 -8.72
N ASN A 7 1.78 -3.06 -9.71
CA ASN A 7 1.31 -2.39 -10.92
C ASN A 7 -0.10 -1.82 -10.71
N VAL A 8 -0.30 -0.53 -10.97
CA VAL A 8 -1.60 0.15 -10.89
C VAL A 8 -2.14 0.61 -12.25
N GLY A 9 -1.40 0.37 -13.33
CA GLY A 9 -1.74 0.76 -14.70
C GLY A 9 -2.17 -0.42 -15.58
N GLY A 10 -1.88 -0.32 -16.89
CA GLY A 10 -2.03 -1.42 -17.85
C GLY A 10 -1.05 -2.56 -17.62
N LYS A 11 -1.15 -3.64 -18.40
CA LYS A 11 -0.24 -4.80 -18.29
C LYS A 11 1.20 -4.38 -18.62
N GLY A 12 2.15 -4.84 -17.83
CA GLY A 12 3.58 -4.64 -18.10
C GLY A 12 4.43 -5.82 -17.69
N THR A 13 5.74 -5.69 -17.89
CA THR A 13 6.73 -6.69 -17.50
C THR A 13 7.82 -6.06 -16.63
N VAL A 14 8.30 -6.85 -15.67
CA VAL A 14 9.49 -6.55 -14.87
C VAL A 14 10.49 -7.66 -15.11
N SER A 15 11.68 -7.32 -15.60
CA SER A 15 12.80 -8.26 -15.68
C SER A 15 13.75 -8.06 -14.51
N VAL A 16 14.12 -9.14 -13.83
CA VAL A 16 15.08 -9.15 -12.72
C VAL A 16 16.24 -10.07 -13.10
N ASP A 17 17.41 -9.49 -13.37
CA ASP A 17 18.60 -10.22 -13.83
C ASP A 17 18.32 -11.21 -14.98
N GLY A 18 17.42 -10.84 -15.90
CA GLY A 18 17.02 -11.64 -17.06
C GLY A 18 15.80 -12.56 -16.86
N GLU A 19 15.36 -12.81 -15.62
CA GLU A 19 14.07 -13.48 -15.36
C GLU A 19 12.92 -12.49 -15.60
N VAL A 20 11.88 -12.88 -16.34
CA VAL A 20 10.79 -11.97 -16.75
C VAL A 20 9.50 -12.31 -16.02
N PHE A 21 8.93 -11.32 -15.36
CA PHE A 21 7.64 -11.38 -14.69
C PHE A 21 6.63 -10.47 -15.39
N GLU A 22 5.54 -11.04 -15.90
CA GLU A 22 4.40 -10.22 -16.34
C GLU A 22 3.57 -9.80 -15.13
N LEU A 23 3.16 -8.53 -15.06
CA LEU A 23 2.28 -8.02 -13.99
C LEU A 23 1.05 -7.34 -14.60
N ASN A 24 -0.12 -7.88 -14.29
CA ASN A 24 -1.40 -7.20 -14.54
C ASN A 24 -1.64 -6.11 -13.48
N LYS A 25 -2.65 -5.26 -13.72
CA LYS A 25 -3.11 -4.28 -12.72
C LYS A 25 -3.46 -4.99 -11.41
N LYS A 26 -3.00 -4.42 -10.28
CA LYS A 26 -3.16 -4.92 -8.90
C LYS A 26 -2.41 -6.22 -8.60
N GLU A 27 -1.48 -6.65 -9.46
CA GLU A 27 -0.51 -7.70 -9.14
C GLU A 27 0.79 -7.09 -8.60
N ALA A 28 1.52 -7.89 -7.84
CA ALA A 28 2.77 -7.49 -7.20
C ALA A 28 3.94 -8.41 -7.57
N LEU A 29 5.15 -7.87 -7.45
CA LEU A 29 6.40 -8.61 -7.46
C LEU A 29 7.24 -8.19 -6.27
N TYR A 30 7.64 -9.16 -5.46
CA TYR A 30 8.73 -9.00 -4.51
C TYR A 30 10.05 -9.36 -5.19
N VAL A 31 11.05 -8.51 -5.03
CA VAL A 31 12.42 -8.71 -5.48
C VAL A 31 13.34 -8.70 -4.26
N GLY A 32 13.97 -9.85 -4.02
CA GLY A 32 14.87 -10.03 -2.90
C GLY A 32 16.20 -9.28 -3.06
N SER A 33 16.95 -9.17 -1.97
CA SER A 33 18.23 -8.46 -1.99
C SER A 33 19.26 -9.15 -2.88
N GLY A 34 20.08 -8.39 -3.61
CA GLY A 34 21.17 -8.94 -4.42
C GLY A 34 20.90 -8.94 -5.92
N ALA A 35 19.66 -8.65 -6.35
CA ALA A 35 19.35 -8.34 -7.73
C ALA A 35 20.22 -7.16 -8.22
N LYS A 36 20.82 -7.29 -9.41
CA LYS A 36 21.72 -6.28 -9.98
C LYS A 36 20.99 -5.35 -10.92
N GLU A 37 20.08 -5.89 -11.71
CA GLU A 37 19.33 -5.16 -12.73
C GLU A 37 17.84 -5.47 -12.63
N VAL A 38 17.03 -4.41 -12.59
CA VAL A 38 15.56 -4.48 -12.62
C VAL A 38 15.07 -3.55 -13.74
N ILE A 39 14.49 -4.13 -14.78
CA ILE A 39 14.01 -3.41 -15.97
C ILE A 39 12.49 -3.45 -16.02
N PHE A 40 11.86 -2.29 -16.18
CA PHE A 40 10.42 -2.14 -16.30
C PHE A 40 10.05 -1.85 -17.76
N SER A 41 9.04 -2.53 -18.28
CA SER A 41 8.56 -2.35 -19.66
C SER A 41 7.03 -2.40 -19.72
N SER A 42 6.43 -1.68 -20.66
CA SER A 42 4.98 -1.70 -20.94
C SER A 42 4.68 -1.31 -22.37
N SER A 43 3.41 -1.46 -22.79
CA SER A 43 2.95 -0.85 -24.05
C SER A 43 2.79 0.67 -23.93
N GLU A 44 2.71 1.37 -25.06
CA GLU A 44 2.51 2.81 -25.11
C GLU A 44 1.02 3.20 -24.96
N GLU A 45 0.11 2.38 -25.48
CA GLU A 45 -1.32 2.70 -25.51
C GLU A 45 -2.01 2.57 -24.15
N ASN A 46 -1.53 1.65 -23.31
CA ASN A 46 -2.03 1.41 -21.96
C ASN A 46 -0.84 1.11 -21.04
N PRO A 47 -0.05 2.12 -20.68
CA PRO A 47 1.20 1.93 -19.97
C PRO A 47 0.96 1.33 -18.59
N ALA A 48 1.90 0.49 -18.17
CA ALA A 48 1.96 0.03 -16.79
C ALA A 48 2.42 1.18 -15.89
N LEU A 49 1.91 1.20 -14.67
CA LEU A 49 2.28 2.19 -13.67
C LEU A 49 2.78 1.43 -12.44
N PHE A 50 4.09 1.26 -12.34
CA PHE A 50 4.71 0.49 -11.27
C PHE A 50 4.98 1.38 -10.06
N TYR A 51 4.18 1.23 -8.99
CA TYR A 51 4.49 1.80 -7.70
C TYR A 51 5.49 0.91 -6.96
N ILE A 52 6.53 1.51 -6.38
CA ILE A 52 7.61 0.78 -5.73
C ILE A 52 7.88 1.27 -4.31
N ASN A 53 8.17 0.34 -3.41
CA ASN A 53 8.82 0.64 -2.13
C ASN A 53 10.07 -0.23 -1.96
N SER A 54 11.13 0.38 -1.42
CA SER A 54 12.39 -0.32 -1.15
C SER A 54 12.89 -0.05 0.25
N ALA A 55 13.26 -1.11 0.95
CA ALA A 55 13.81 -1.07 2.30
C ALA A 55 15.19 -1.73 2.37
N PRO A 56 16.02 -1.41 3.38
CA PRO A 56 17.20 -2.21 3.71
C PRO A 56 16.84 -3.69 3.90
N ALA A 57 17.73 -4.58 3.48
CA ALA A 57 17.53 -6.02 3.62
C ALA A 57 18.88 -6.66 3.93
N HIS A 58 18.89 -7.52 4.95
CA HIS A 58 20.08 -8.19 5.47
C HIS A 58 20.13 -9.68 5.10
N ALA A 59 19.04 -10.21 4.55
CA ALA A 59 18.94 -11.55 4.02
C ALA A 59 18.43 -11.51 2.58
N HIS A 60 18.83 -12.52 1.79
CA HIS A 60 18.29 -12.75 0.47
C HIS A 60 17.10 -13.72 0.57
N PHE A 61 15.97 -13.30 0.02
CA PHE A 61 14.78 -14.12 -0.17
C PHE A 61 14.45 -14.20 -1.67
N PRO A 62 13.80 -15.27 -2.15
CA PRO A 62 13.55 -15.45 -3.58
C PRO A 62 12.56 -14.41 -4.12
N ASN A 63 12.74 -14.03 -5.38
CA ASN A 63 11.75 -13.23 -6.11
C ASN A 63 10.40 -13.95 -6.12
N LYS A 64 9.30 -13.21 -5.93
CA LYS A 64 7.96 -13.81 -5.88
C LYS A 64 6.91 -12.90 -6.48
N LYS A 65 6.27 -13.37 -7.55
CA LYS A 65 5.06 -12.75 -8.11
C LYS A 65 3.85 -13.12 -7.25
N VAL A 66 3.05 -12.11 -6.92
CA VAL A 66 1.79 -12.25 -6.17
C VAL A 66 0.64 -11.71 -7.02
N THR A 67 -0.33 -12.58 -7.31
CA THR A 67 -1.56 -12.27 -8.02
C THR A 67 -2.74 -12.25 -7.05
N LYS A 68 -3.92 -11.90 -7.55
CA LYS A 68 -5.13 -11.95 -6.73
C LYS A 68 -5.44 -13.36 -6.22
N GLU A 69 -5.08 -14.41 -6.96
CA GLU A 69 -5.36 -15.80 -6.57
C GLU A 69 -4.49 -16.31 -5.42
N ASN A 70 -3.31 -15.72 -5.20
CA ASN A 70 -2.37 -16.15 -4.16
C ASN A 70 -2.12 -15.08 -3.08
N ALA A 71 -2.82 -13.95 -3.16
CA ALA A 71 -2.87 -12.94 -2.11
C ALA A 71 -3.79 -13.37 -0.96
N GLU A 72 -3.52 -12.88 0.25
CA GLU A 72 -4.46 -12.99 1.36
C GLU A 72 -5.50 -11.85 1.24
N ILE A 73 -6.77 -12.21 1.00
CA ILE A 73 -7.87 -11.25 0.80
C ILE A 73 -8.71 -11.17 2.07
N VAL A 74 -8.94 -9.95 2.55
CA VAL A 74 -9.76 -9.68 3.74
C VAL A 74 -10.85 -8.66 3.40
N HIS A 75 -12.11 -9.01 3.68
CA HIS A 75 -13.25 -8.09 3.56
C HIS A 75 -13.54 -7.48 4.92
N LEU A 76 -13.58 -6.15 5.01
CA LEU A 76 -13.82 -5.43 6.26
C LEU A 76 -14.77 -4.24 6.05
N GLY A 77 -15.34 -3.78 7.17
CA GLY A 77 -16.17 -2.59 7.22
C GLY A 77 -17.61 -2.82 6.76
N GLU A 78 -18.39 -1.75 6.84
CA GLU A 78 -19.82 -1.74 6.53
C GLU A 78 -20.18 -0.44 5.82
N ASP A 79 -21.16 -0.51 4.91
CA ASP A 79 -21.65 0.66 4.16
C ASP A 79 -22.15 1.77 5.11
N LYS A 80 -22.73 1.37 6.26
CA LYS A 80 -23.21 2.28 7.31
C LYS A 80 -22.13 3.25 7.82
N TYR A 81 -20.87 2.82 7.83
CA TYR A 81 -19.73 3.62 8.31
C TYR A 81 -18.88 4.15 7.16
N ALA A 82 -19.34 4.00 5.92
CA ALA A 82 -18.63 4.39 4.70
C ALA A 82 -17.18 3.86 4.64
N ASN A 83 -16.93 2.66 5.16
CA ASN A 83 -15.59 2.06 5.24
C ASN A 83 -15.54 0.62 4.70
N LYS A 84 -16.57 0.15 4.00
CA LYS A 84 -16.60 -1.18 3.40
C LYS A 84 -15.53 -1.28 2.30
N ARG A 85 -14.66 -2.29 2.44
CA ARG A 85 -13.43 -2.39 1.65
C ARG A 85 -12.91 -3.81 1.53
N ILE A 86 -12.05 -4.01 0.54
CA ILE A 86 -11.31 -5.25 0.29
C ILE A 86 -9.84 -4.94 0.49
N ILE A 87 -9.17 -5.67 1.38
CA ILE A 87 -7.73 -5.59 1.59
C ILE A 87 -7.09 -6.79 0.91
N ASN A 88 -6.25 -6.52 -0.10
CA ASN A 88 -5.40 -7.49 -0.76
C ASN A 88 -4.00 -7.38 -0.14
N LYS A 89 -3.66 -8.30 0.75
CA LYS A 89 -2.31 -8.36 1.33
C LYS A 89 -1.40 -9.08 0.33
N LEU A 90 -0.46 -8.33 -0.26
CA LEU A 90 0.32 -8.78 -1.41
C LEU A 90 1.72 -9.21 -0.99
N ILE A 91 2.48 -8.31 -0.38
CA ILE A 91 3.83 -8.57 0.11
C ILE A 91 3.75 -8.50 1.63
N VAL A 92 3.34 -9.58 2.27
CA VAL A 92 3.22 -9.68 3.73
C VAL A 92 3.80 -11.02 4.17
N ASN A 93 4.22 -11.16 5.42
CA ASN A 93 4.93 -12.36 5.89
C ASN A 93 4.12 -13.68 5.73
N SER A 94 2.79 -13.62 5.69
CA SER A 94 1.93 -14.79 5.41
C SER A 94 1.95 -15.23 3.95
N VAL A 95 2.40 -14.36 3.02
CA VAL A 95 2.39 -14.60 1.57
C VAL A 95 3.81 -14.66 1.01
N VAL A 96 4.71 -13.77 1.44
CA VAL A 96 6.09 -13.64 0.96
C VAL A 96 7.01 -13.47 2.17
N GLU A 97 8.11 -14.20 2.20
CA GLU A 97 9.16 -13.98 3.20
C GLU A 97 9.96 -12.73 2.83
N THR A 98 10.01 -11.75 3.73
CA THR A 98 10.70 -10.46 3.54
C THR A 98 11.54 -10.11 4.76
N CYS A 99 12.49 -9.17 4.62
CA CYS A 99 13.27 -8.72 5.77
C CYS A 99 12.44 -7.79 6.67
N GLN A 100 11.81 -6.77 6.08
CA GLN A 100 11.03 -5.77 6.81
C GLN A 100 9.90 -5.16 5.97
N LEU A 101 10.04 -5.18 4.64
CA LEU A 101 9.07 -4.57 3.73
C LEU A 101 7.77 -5.35 3.76
N GLN A 102 6.68 -4.64 4.03
CA GLN A 102 5.32 -5.14 3.86
C GLN A 102 4.53 -4.19 2.96
N MET A 103 3.71 -4.72 2.05
CA MET A 103 2.86 -3.94 1.17
C MET A 103 1.52 -4.63 0.95
N GLY A 104 0.47 -3.84 0.89
CA GLY A 104 -0.85 -4.30 0.48
C GLY A 104 -1.62 -3.23 -0.26
N LEU A 105 -2.70 -3.65 -0.88
CA LEU A 105 -3.56 -2.83 -1.70
C LEU A 105 -4.98 -2.93 -1.15
N THR A 106 -5.57 -1.80 -0.80
CA THR A 106 -6.94 -1.72 -0.31
C THR A 106 -7.82 -1.01 -1.32
N GLU A 107 -8.99 -1.59 -1.59
CA GLU A 107 -10.00 -1.05 -2.50
C GLU A 107 -11.25 -0.70 -1.70
N LEU A 108 -11.62 0.58 -1.66
CA LEU A 108 -12.90 0.99 -1.09
C LEU A 108 -14.02 0.68 -2.08
N LEU A 109 -15.10 0.05 -1.61
CA LEU A 109 -16.25 -0.24 -2.46
C LEU A 109 -17.03 1.05 -2.79
N PRO A 110 -17.78 1.10 -3.90
CA PRO A 110 -18.58 2.27 -4.25
C PRO A 110 -19.42 2.81 -3.08
N GLY A 111 -19.39 4.13 -2.88
CA GLY A 111 -20.05 4.79 -1.75
C GLY A 111 -19.30 4.76 -0.42
N ASN A 112 -18.12 4.12 -0.35
CA ASN A 112 -17.27 4.07 0.84
C ASN A 112 -16.02 4.92 0.62
N ILE A 113 -15.65 5.71 1.63
CA ILE A 113 -14.64 6.77 1.52
C ILE A 113 -13.56 6.72 2.60
N TRP A 114 -13.79 6.01 3.70
CA TRP A 114 -12.87 5.95 4.83
C TRP A 114 -11.91 4.77 4.74
N ASN A 115 -10.62 5.07 4.83
CA ASN A 115 -9.59 4.09 5.19
C ASN A 115 -9.08 4.33 6.63
N THR A 116 -8.46 3.30 7.22
CA THR A 116 -7.82 3.35 8.56
C THR A 116 -8.62 4.12 9.62
N MET A 117 -9.87 3.73 9.81
CA MET A 117 -10.76 4.29 10.84
C MET A 117 -11.40 3.12 11.62
N PRO A 118 -11.15 2.97 12.94
CA PRO A 118 -10.33 3.85 13.81
C PRO A 118 -8.87 3.97 13.37
N SER A 119 -8.26 5.12 13.66
CA SER A 119 -6.86 5.40 13.33
C SER A 119 -5.92 4.78 14.36
N HIS A 120 -4.63 4.72 14.05
CA HIS A 120 -3.61 4.22 14.96
C HIS A 120 -2.26 4.84 14.65
N THR A 121 -1.31 4.66 15.56
CA THR A 121 0.12 4.93 15.34
C THR A 121 0.92 3.64 15.61
N HIS A 122 2.17 3.60 15.18
CA HIS A 122 3.08 2.50 15.51
C HIS A 122 4.52 3.02 15.64
N ASN A 123 5.05 3.05 16.86
CA ASN A 123 6.38 3.65 17.14
C ASN A 123 7.59 2.84 16.63
N ARG A 124 7.35 1.69 15.99
CA ARG A 124 8.38 0.73 15.60
C ARG A 124 8.45 0.49 14.09
N ARG A 125 7.57 1.16 13.35
CA ARG A 125 7.38 1.03 11.91
C ARG A 125 6.98 2.37 11.35
N MET A 126 7.17 2.57 10.05
CA MET A 126 6.63 3.71 9.32
C MET A 126 5.78 3.22 8.16
N GLU A 127 4.84 4.03 7.69
CA GLU A 127 4.01 3.72 6.53
C GLU A 127 4.12 4.78 5.43
N ALA A 128 3.93 4.35 4.19
CA ALA A 128 3.77 5.18 3.02
C ALA A 128 2.47 4.80 2.30
N TYR A 129 1.63 5.78 2.04
CA TYR A 129 0.34 5.60 1.36
C TYR A 129 0.45 6.16 -0.05
N PHE A 130 -0.03 5.42 -1.04
CA PHE A 130 -0.15 5.86 -2.42
C PHE A 130 -1.58 5.67 -2.90
N TYR A 131 -2.24 6.75 -3.31
CA TYR A 131 -3.64 6.77 -3.69
C TYR A 131 -3.82 6.67 -5.21
N PHE A 132 -4.73 5.82 -5.67
CA PHE A 132 -5.01 5.60 -7.09
C PHE A 132 -6.45 5.12 -7.33
N ASP A 133 -6.84 4.92 -8.58
CA ASP A 133 -8.24 4.59 -8.95
C ASP A 133 -9.25 5.61 -8.40
N LEU A 134 -8.85 6.89 -8.34
CA LEU A 134 -9.69 8.01 -7.95
C LEU A 134 -10.23 8.69 -9.22
N GLU A 135 -11.54 8.92 -9.27
CA GLU A 135 -12.20 9.62 -10.37
C GLU A 135 -11.65 11.04 -10.56
N GLU A 136 -11.55 11.51 -11.81
CA GLU A 136 -11.05 12.84 -12.13
C GLU A 136 -11.87 13.93 -11.43
N GLY A 137 -11.17 14.93 -10.86
CA GLY A 137 -11.79 16.01 -10.08
C GLY A 137 -12.13 15.63 -8.63
N GLN A 138 -12.03 14.36 -8.24
CA GLN A 138 -12.17 13.94 -6.84
C GLN A 138 -10.84 14.09 -6.09
N THR A 139 -10.92 14.18 -4.76
CA THR A 139 -9.76 14.33 -3.88
C THR A 139 -9.90 13.46 -2.64
N ILE A 140 -8.79 13.26 -1.93
CA ILE A 140 -8.75 12.54 -0.65
C ILE A 140 -8.15 13.45 0.40
N CYS A 141 -8.88 13.66 1.49
CA CYS A 141 -8.33 14.31 2.67
C CYS A 141 -7.57 13.24 3.47
N HIS A 142 -6.23 13.23 3.35
CA HIS A 142 -5.37 12.35 4.13
C HIS A 142 -5.08 13.02 5.48
N PHE A 143 -5.46 12.37 6.57
CA PHE A 143 -5.21 12.77 7.95
C PHE A 143 -3.90 12.18 8.44
N MET A 144 -3.06 13.05 9.00
CA MET A 144 -1.75 12.75 9.56
C MET A 144 -1.51 13.55 10.84
N GLY A 145 -0.38 13.34 11.49
CA GLY A 145 0.00 13.98 12.74
C GLY A 145 -0.28 13.11 13.97
N GLU A 146 0.12 13.59 15.14
CA GLU A 146 -0.24 12.93 16.41
C GLU A 146 -1.78 12.92 16.58
N PRO A 147 -2.37 11.93 17.25
CA PRO A 147 -3.82 11.82 17.40
C PRO A 147 -4.52 13.07 17.97
N GLN A 148 -3.82 13.85 18.81
CA GLN A 148 -4.36 15.06 19.44
C GLN A 148 -3.96 16.37 18.71
N ASN A 149 -3.31 16.27 17.55
CA ASN A 149 -2.83 17.41 16.79
C ASN A 149 -2.83 17.09 15.29
N THR A 150 -3.96 16.58 14.79
CA THR A 150 -4.05 16.10 13.41
C THR A 150 -3.92 17.26 12.42
N ARG A 151 -3.37 16.95 11.26
CA ARG A 151 -3.28 17.79 10.08
C ARG A 151 -3.82 17.00 8.90
N HIS A 152 -4.03 17.70 7.79
CA HIS A 152 -4.46 17.04 6.58
C HIS A 152 -3.72 17.54 5.34
N ILE A 153 -3.71 16.68 4.33
CA ILE A 153 -3.25 16.99 2.98
C ILE A 153 -4.37 16.58 2.02
N PHE A 154 -4.78 17.48 1.13
CA PHE A 154 -5.63 17.11 0.01
C PHE A 154 -4.78 16.45 -1.07
N MET A 155 -5.03 15.15 -1.26
CA MET A 155 -4.35 14.28 -2.19
C MET A 155 -5.19 14.11 -3.46
N GLN A 156 -4.51 14.01 -4.59
CA GLN A 156 -5.08 13.70 -5.90
C GLN A 156 -4.67 12.28 -6.34
N ASN A 157 -5.25 11.83 -7.45
CA ASN A 157 -4.93 10.54 -8.05
C ASN A 157 -3.42 10.42 -8.33
N HIS A 158 -2.83 9.26 -8.04
CA HIS A 158 -1.41 8.95 -8.20
C HIS A 158 -0.45 9.81 -7.35
N GLN A 159 -0.89 10.28 -6.19
CA GLN A 159 -0.01 10.92 -5.20
C GLN A 159 0.27 9.99 -4.01
N ALA A 160 1.46 10.17 -3.43
CA ALA A 160 1.89 9.44 -2.24
C ALA A 160 2.17 10.39 -1.06
N VAL A 161 2.02 9.86 0.15
CA VAL A 161 2.29 10.55 1.41
C VAL A 161 3.04 9.60 2.35
N LEU A 162 4.03 10.14 3.06
CA LEU A 162 4.78 9.42 4.08
C LEU A 162 4.16 9.71 5.45
N SER A 163 3.96 8.66 6.25
CA SER A 163 3.53 8.74 7.64
C SER A 163 4.70 8.37 8.55
N PRO A 164 5.30 9.36 9.25
CA PRO A 164 6.25 9.08 10.32
C PRO A 164 5.62 8.21 11.42
N GLU A 165 6.45 7.53 12.21
CA GLU A 165 6.02 6.54 13.21
C GLU A 165 5.05 7.10 14.28
N TRP A 166 5.20 8.39 14.62
CA TRP A 166 4.38 9.13 15.58
C TRP A 166 3.07 9.66 14.98
N SER A 167 2.88 9.54 13.67
CA SER A 167 1.74 10.07 12.93
C SER A 167 0.68 8.99 12.72
N ILE A 168 -0.59 9.39 12.77
CA ILE A 168 -1.66 8.59 12.18
C ILE A 168 -1.58 8.60 10.64
N HIS A 169 -2.29 7.68 10.01
CA HIS A 169 -2.45 7.61 8.56
C HIS A 169 -3.84 7.12 8.21
N SER A 170 -4.78 8.07 8.08
CA SER A 170 -6.16 7.81 7.70
C SER A 170 -6.58 8.72 6.55
N GLY A 171 -7.66 8.41 5.85
CA GLY A 171 -8.09 9.16 4.68
C GLY A 171 -9.58 9.07 4.43
N ALA A 172 -10.16 10.20 4.04
CA ALA A 172 -11.54 10.32 3.57
C ALA A 172 -11.55 10.87 2.14
N GLY A 173 -12.08 10.08 1.20
CA GLY A 173 -12.28 10.49 -0.19
C GLY A 173 -13.55 11.31 -0.39
N THR A 174 -13.59 12.12 -1.45
CA THR A 174 -14.84 12.66 -1.99
C THR A 174 -15.59 11.63 -2.86
N ALA A 175 -14.91 10.55 -3.26
CA ALA A 175 -15.44 9.35 -3.90
C ALA A 175 -14.68 8.10 -3.39
N ASN A 176 -15.07 6.90 -3.82
CA ASN A 176 -14.29 5.69 -3.55
C ASN A 176 -12.96 5.74 -4.32
N TYR A 177 -11.94 5.07 -3.77
CA TYR A 177 -10.60 5.01 -4.33
C TYR A 177 -9.94 3.70 -3.92
N SER A 178 -8.78 3.42 -4.51
CA SER A 178 -7.86 2.40 -4.04
C SER A 178 -6.60 3.06 -3.47
N PHE A 179 -5.91 2.36 -2.58
CA PHE A 179 -4.61 2.81 -2.12
C PHE A 179 -3.69 1.63 -1.85
N ILE A 180 -2.40 1.85 -2.06
CA ILE A 180 -1.34 0.97 -1.60
C ILE A 180 -0.83 1.53 -0.28
N TRP A 181 -0.70 0.67 0.70
CA TRP A 181 0.08 0.93 1.91
C TRP A 181 1.38 0.12 1.83
N GLY A 182 2.49 0.77 2.17
CA GLY A 182 3.79 0.15 2.30
C GLY A 182 4.38 0.46 3.66
N MET A 183 4.90 -0.55 4.34
CA MET A 183 5.41 -0.47 5.70
C MET A 183 6.81 -1.07 5.77
N ALA A 184 7.66 -0.49 6.61
CA ALA A 184 8.92 -1.07 7.02
C ALA A 184 9.26 -0.62 8.44
N GLY A 185 10.03 -1.42 9.18
CA GLY A 185 10.41 -1.11 10.55
C GLY A 185 11.08 -2.28 11.25
N GLU A 186 11.11 -2.26 12.57
CA GLU A 186 11.86 -3.25 13.37
C GLU A 186 11.18 -4.63 13.44
N ASN A 187 9.87 -4.68 13.22
CA ASN A 187 9.08 -5.91 13.33
C ASN A 187 8.00 -5.99 12.24
N LEU A 188 7.37 -7.16 12.14
CA LEU A 188 6.33 -7.48 11.17
C LEU A 188 4.95 -7.69 11.82
N ASP A 189 4.80 -7.34 13.11
CA ASP A 189 3.58 -7.59 13.88
C ASP A 189 2.55 -6.48 13.65
N TYR A 190 1.44 -6.83 12.97
CA TYR A 190 0.34 -5.90 12.70
C TYR A 190 -0.48 -5.53 13.94
N SER A 191 -0.43 -6.34 15.01
CA SER A 191 -1.16 -6.08 16.25
C SER A 191 -0.45 -5.08 17.16
N ASP A 192 0.82 -4.84 16.90
CA ASP A 192 1.67 -3.93 17.63
C ASP A 192 1.42 -2.47 17.21
N MET A 193 0.33 -1.89 17.68
CA MET A 193 -0.09 -0.54 17.34
C MET A 193 -0.89 0.10 18.48
N ASP A 194 -0.86 1.43 18.53
CA ASP A 194 -1.64 2.22 19.48
C ASP A 194 -2.90 2.74 18.76
N ILE A 195 -4.04 2.10 19.01
CA ILE A 195 -5.33 2.45 18.39
C ILE A 195 -5.90 3.72 19.03
N CYS A 196 -6.29 4.69 18.21
CA CYS A 196 -7.03 5.88 18.62
C CYS A 196 -8.47 5.82 18.07
N PRO A 197 -9.50 5.79 18.95
CA PRO A 197 -10.88 5.79 18.49
C PRO A 197 -11.27 7.16 17.90
N PRO A 198 -12.28 7.22 17.00
CA PRO A 198 -12.57 8.45 16.25
C PRO A 198 -12.99 9.63 17.13
N ASN A 199 -13.61 9.37 18.28
CA ASN A 199 -14.06 10.39 19.23
C ASN A 199 -12.91 11.00 20.06
N GLU A 200 -11.68 10.51 19.91
CA GLU A 200 -10.48 11.02 20.60
C GLU A 200 -9.53 11.78 19.66
N LEU A 201 -9.75 11.76 18.35
CA LEU A 201 -8.97 12.53 17.37
C LEU A 201 -9.25 14.04 17.49
N ARG A 202 -8.22 14.89 17.32
CA ARG A 202 -8.34 16.36 17.34
C ARG A 202 -7.64 17.07 16.19
#